data_AF-A0A084THW7-F1
#
_entry.id   AF-A0A084THW7-F1
#
_cell.length_a   1.000
_cell.length_b   1.000
_cell.length_c   1.000
_cell.angle_alpha   90.00
_cell.angle_beta   90.00
_cell.angle_gamma   90.00
#
_symmetry.space_group_name_H-M   'P 1'
#
loop_
_entity.id
_entity.type
_entity.pdbx_description
1 polymer ?
#
loop_
_entity_poly.entity_id
_entity_poly.type
_entity_poly.pdbx_seq_one_letter_code
_entity_poly.pdbx_strand_id
1 'polypeptide(L)'
;MKKIITLLVCCFYLVGCKEPFEPKSYDFESYLVVEGNLTNELKKQQITLSKTYELTENNSPYVNNATVWVEDDTGVSHTYSYTENGIYESEIAFQAEQNKTYQLFISTPNGELYTSEEVSTPPTAEITTLYPEYNNNENEINILLDANITNETAKFFRYEYIETYKIIVPHWYDIDFEIINFETDPYNSDFISYDIVFNQRDPNERVCYSTINSTGIIQTSTKDLETNNIFRFPVRILDENDLSLTRERYSILVKQFVQNESAYNYYNTLNELGNTGDILSPNQPGYIKGNISLENNPEKRVLGFFEVTTLDSERIYFDHTLYSNEKPAYLYACDIWTYDYAAYDFPNERLLLSQRYNLGYKLLHFSGGNIYTIVNPECGDCTSFSSSVEPDFWEE
;
A
#
# COMPACT_ATOMS: atom_id res chain seq x y z
N MET A 1 -42.99 53.31 -8.70
CA MET A 1 -42.68 53.12 -7.26
C MET A 1 -43.21 51.77 -6.73
N LYS A 2 -44.51 51.44 -6.82
CA LYS A 2 -45.05 50.14 -6.34
C LYS A 2 -44.32 48.90 -6.89
N LYS A 3 -44.00 48.85 -8.20
CA LYS A 3 -43.29 47.72 -8.82
C LYS A 3 -41.84 47.53 -8.34
N ILE A 4 -41.15 48.60 -7.95
CA ILE A 4 -39.77 48.55 -7.45
C ILE A 4 -39.76 47.99 -6.03
N ILE A 5 -40.75 48.36 -5.21
CA ILE A 5 -40.90 47.86 -3.84
C ILE A 5 -41.22 46.35 -3.87
N THR A 6 -42.05 45.88 -4.80
CA THR A 6 -42.33 44.44 -4.95
C THR A 6 -41.10 43.63 -5.35
N LEU A 7 -40.24 44.18 -6.22
CA LEU A 7 -38.98 43.54 -6.63
C LEU A 7 -37.97 43.45 -5.46
N LEU A 8 -37.90 44.52 -4.66
CA LEU A 8 -36.99 44.61 -3.51
C LEU A 8 -37.41 43.67 -2.37
N VAL A 9 -38.73 43.51 -2.17
CA VAL A 9 -39.28 42.53 -1.22
C VAL A 9 -39.03 41.09 -1.70
N CYS A 10 -39.10 40.82 -3.00
CA CYS A 10 -38.83 39.49 -3.55
C CYS A 10 -37.33 39.09 -3.43
N CYS A 11 -36.42 40.04 -3.59
CA CYS A 11 -34.98 39.82 -3.37
C CYS A 11 -34.62 39.50 -1.90
N PHE A 12 -35.40 39.98 -0.93
CA PHE A 12 -35.15 39.69 0.49
C PHE A 12 -35.47 38.23 0.88
N TYR A 13 -36.33 37.54 0.13
CA TYR A 13 -36.63 36.12 0.37
C TYR A 13 -35.59 35.16 -0.22
N LEU A 14 -34.63 35.65 -1.01
CA LEU A 14 -33.53 34.84 -1.54
C LEU A 14 -32.31 34.81 -0.61
N VAL A 15 -32.34 35.56 0.50
CA VAL A 15 -31.29 35.51 1.54
C VAL A 15 -31.68 34.44 2.56
N GLY A 16 -31.61 33.18 2.14
CA GLY A 16 -31.69 32.07 3.07
C GLY A 16 -30.40 32.01 3.88
N CYS A 17 -30.47 32.28 5.18
CA CYS A 17 -29.41 31.89 6.10
C CYS A 17 -29.27 30.37 6.04
N LYS A 18 -28.16 29.87 5.50
CA LYS A 18 -27.77 28.49 5.75
C LYS A 18 -27.32 28.46 7.21
N GLU A 19 -28.14 27.90 8.09
CA GLU A 19 -27.69 27.58 9.43
C GLU A 19 -26.51 26.61 9.30
N PRO A 20 -25.33 26.93 9.88
CA PRO A 20 -24.26 25.96 9.94
C PRO A 20 -24.78 24.74 10.69
N PHE A 21 -24.69 23.58 10.05
CA PHE A 21 -24.94 22.32 10.72
C PHE A 21 -23.81 22.15 11.73
N GLU A 22 -24.10 22.43 13.00
CA GLU A 22 -23.26 22.00 14.10
C GLU A 22 -23.65 20.55 14.42
N PRO A 23 -22.85 19.54 14.02
CA PRO A 23 -23.11 18.19 14.46
C PRO A 23 -23.16 18.22 15.99
N LYS A 24 -24.26 17.74 16.56
CA LYS A 24 -24.31 17.49 18.01
C LYS A 24 -23.09 16.62 18.32
N SER A 25 -22.26 17.08 19.25
CA SER A 25 -21.19 16.28 19.86
C SER A 25 -21.83 15.03 20.43
N TYR A 26 -21.85 13.95 19.65
CA TYR A 26 -22.04 12.62 20.21
C TYR A 26 -20.80 12.37 21.05
N ASP A 27 -20.97 11.98 22.32
CA ASP A 27 -19.84 11.52 23.12
C ASP A 27 -19.12 10.44 22.32
N PHE A 28 -17.88 10.72 21.93
CA PHE A 28 -17.09 9.80 21.13
C PHE A 28 -16.70 8.62 22.01
N GLU A 29 -17.32 7.46 21.77
CA GLU A 29 -16.91 6.20 22.38
C GLU A 29 -15.78 5.58 21.55
N SER A 30 -14.59 5.49 22.14
CA SER A 30 -13.46 4.79 21.54
C SER A 30 -13.62 3.28 21.70
N TYR A 31 -13.64 2.56 20.57
CA TYR A 31 -13.72 1.11 20.51
C TYR A 31 -12.36 0.50 20.15
N LEU A 32 -12.08 -0.69 20.70
CA LEU A 32 -10.92 -1.48 20.32
C LEU A 32 -11.11 -2.01 18.90
N VAL A 33 -10.07 -1.93 18.08
CA VAL A 33 -9.98 -2.52 16.74
C VAL A 33 -8.88 -3.58 16.79
N VAL A 34 -9.20 -4.80 16.36
CA VAL A 34 -8.28 -5.95 16.39
C VAL A 34 -8.17 -6.58 15.02
N GLU A 35 -6.98 -6.64 14.47
CA GLU A 35 -6.70 -7.38 13.24
C GLU A 35 -5.73 -8.51 13.56
N GLY A 36 -6.18 -9.75 13.40
CA GLY A 36 -5.33 -10.92 13.65
C GLY A 36 -5.53 -11.98 12.57
N ASN A 37 -4.45 -12.34 11.89
CA ASN A 37 -4.40 -13.43 10.92
C ASN A 37 -3.33 -14.42 11.34
N LEU A 38 -3.74 -15.55 11.91
CA LEU A 38 -2.84 -16.64 12.28
C LEU A 38 -2.71 -17.63 11.11
N THR A 39 -1.49 -17.85 10.61
CA THR A 39 -1.27 -18.74 9.46
C THR A 39 -0.57 -20.04 9.84
N ASN A 40 -0.62 -21.03 8.96
CA ASN A 40 0.18 -22.27 9.01
C ASN A 40 1.64 -22.10 8.53
N GLU A 41 2.13 -20.87 8.35
CA GLU A 41 3.53 -20.59 8.02
C GLU A 41 4.36 -20.47 9.31
N LEU A 42 5.51 -21.14 9.38
CA LEU A 42 6.40 -21.04 10.54
C LEU A 42 7.12 -19.70 10.58
N LYS A 43 6.51 -18.74 11.28
CA LYS A 43 7.06 -17.41 11.51
C LYS A 43 6.64 -16.86 12.86
N LYS A 44 7.15 -15.69 13.19
CA LYS A 44 6.52 -14.90 14.24
C LYS A 44 5.20 -14.33 13.72
N GLN A 45 4.13 -14.65 14.42
CA GLN A 45 2.77 -14.27 14.04
C GLN A 45 2.50 -12.85 14.54
N GLN A 46 1.60 -12.13 13.88
CA GLN A 46 1.32 -10.72 14.19
C GLN A 46 -0.16 -10.48 14.47
N ILE A 47 -0.43 -9.59 15.43
CA ILE A 47 -1.75 -9.08 15.77
C ILE A 47 -1.65 -7.57 15.92
N THR A 48 -2.52 -6.83 15.25
CA THR A 48 -2.52 -5.37 15.28
C THR A 48 -3.67 -4.88 16.15
N LEU A 49 -3.36 -4.02 17.14
CA LEU A 49 -4.33 -3.40 18.03
C LEU A 49 -4.35 -1.89 17.86
N SER A 50 -5.52 -1.36 17.55
CA SER A 50 -5.75 0.07 17.43
C SER A 50 -7.09 0.47 18.05
N LYS A 51 -7.45 1.75 17.95
CA LYS A 51 -8.70 2.30 18.47
C LYS A 51 -9.39 3.15 17.43
N THR A 52 -10.71 3.18 17.47
CA THR A 52 -11.44 4.19 16.72
C THR A 52 -10.99 5.58 17.14
N TYR A 53 -11.07 6.52 16.20
CA TYR A 53 -10.73 7.92 16.38
C TYR A 53 -11.81 8.80 15.73
N GLU A 54 -11.84 10.08 16.11
CA GLU A 54 -12.75 11.04 15.48
C GLU A 54 -12.30 11.34 14.05
N LEU A 55 -13.25 11.67 13.17
CA LEU A 55 -12.97 12.06 11.78
C LEU A 55 -12.05 13.30 11.66
N THR A 56 -11.96 14.10 12.72
CA THR A 56 -11.11 15.30 12.82
C THR A 56 -9.65 14.96 13.15
N GLU A 57 -9.38 13.73 13.61
CA GLU A 57 -8.04 13.24 13.90
C GLU A 57 -7.45 12.57 12.66
N ASN A 58 -6.15 12.75 12.43
CA ASN A 58 -5.50 12.28 11.21
C ASN A 58 -5.13 10.78 11.25
N ASN A 59 -5.03 10.16 12.43
CA ASN A 59 -4.59 8.77 12.58
C ASN A 59 -5.29 8.06 13.75
N SER A 60 -5.50 6.75 13.60
CA SER A 60 -5.97 5.87 14.67
C SER A 60 -4.92 5.73 15.78
N PRO A 61 -5.28 5.94 17.07
CA PRO A 61 -4.37 5.71 18.17
C PRO A 61 -4.16 4.20 18.39
N TYR A 62 -2.90 3.79 18.40
CA TYR A 62 -2.52 2.41 18.70
C TYR A 62 -2.68 2.06 20.17
N VAL A 63 -2.97 0.80 20.46
CA VAL A 63 -3.05 0.29 21.84
C VAL A 63 -1.70 -0.25 22.25
N ASN A 64 -1.00 0.50 23.11
CA ASN A 64 0.29 0.11 23.67
C ASN A 64 0.11 -0.57 25.04
N ASN A 65 1.04 -1.46 25.41
CA ASN A 65 1.09 -2.16 26.69
C ASN A 65 -0.11 -3.07 26.99
N ALA A 66 -0.79 -3.59 25.97
CA ALA A 66 -1.72 -4.71 26.17
C ALA A 66 -0.94 -6.02 26.38
N THR A 67 -1.54 -6.97 27.09
CA THR A 67 -1.06 -8.36 27.11
C THR A 67 -1.86 -9.13 26.09
N VAL A 68 -1.18 -9.72 25.11
CA VAL A 68 -1.81 -10.43 23.98
C VAL A 68 -1.27 -11.85 23.93
N TRP A 69 -2.16 -12.83 23.84
CA TRP A 69 -1.78 -14.22 23.67
C TRP A 69 -2.83 -15.00 22.90
N VAL A 70 -2.40 -16.07 22.23
CA VAL A 70 -3.27 -17.03 21.55
C VAL A 70 -3.11 -18.38 22.21
N GLU A 71 -4.21 -19.04 22.54
CA GLU A 71 -4.21 -20.42 23.07
C GLU A 71 -4.73 -21.40 22.03
N ASP A 72 -4.15 -22.61 22.00
CA ASP A 72 -4.69 -23.73 21.24
C ASP A 72 -5.64 -24.61 22.09
N ASP A 73 -6.32 -25.55 21.44
CA ASP A 73 -7.25 -26.50 22.06
C ASP A 73 -6.61 -27.46 23.09
N THR A 74 -5.28 -27.50 23.16
CA THR A 74 -4.52 -28.28 24.14
C THR A 74 -4.09 -27.45 25.35
N GLY A 75 -4.35 -26.15 25.35
CA GLY A 75 -3.96 -25.19 26.39
C GLY A 75 -2.52 -24.67 26.24
N VAL A 76 -1.89 -24.84 25.08
CA VAL A 76 -0.59 -24.22 24.77
C VAL A 76 -0.83 -22.74 24.48
N SER A 77 -0.13 -21.87 25.22
CA SER A 77 -0.26 -20.41 25.08
C SER A 77 0.95 -19.82 24.35
N HIS A 78 0.65 -19.01 23.34
CA HIS A 78 1.61 -18.24 22.54
C HIS A 78 1.50 -16.77 22.89
N THR A 79 2.50 -16.24 23.59
CA THR A 79 2.58 -14.84 24.02
C THR A 79 3.10 -13.92 22.93
N TYR A 80 2.60 -12.69 22.89
CA TYR A 80 3.00 -11.67 21.93
C TYR A 80 3.57 -10.44 22.65
N SER A 81 4.59 -9.86 22.03
CA SER A 81 5.30 -8.67 22.51
C SER A 81 5.06 -7.49 21.58
N TYR A 82 4.85 -6.30 22.15
CA TYR A 82 4.68 -5.07 21.39
C TYR A 82 5.93 -4.72 20.59
N THR A 83 5.75 -4.28 19.35
CA THR A 83 6.82 -3.81 18.46
C THR A 83 6.66 -2.31 18.17
N GLU A 84 6.01 -1.95 17.07
CA GLU A 84 5.71 -0.58 16.68
C GLU A 84 4.31 -0.48 16.07
N ASN A 85 3.75 0.74 16.04
CA ASN A 85 2.48 1.02 15.35
C ASN A 85 1.32 0.06 15.70
N GLY A 86 1.22 -0.33 16.98
CA GLY A 86 0.16 -1.22 17.46
C GLY A 86 0.32 -2.69 17.10
N ILE A 87 1.45 -3.08 16.48
CA ILE A 87 1.75 -4.45 16.11
C ILE A 87 2.32 -5.20 17.31
N TYR A 88 1.68 -6.32 17.63
CA TYR A 88 2.14 -7.32 18.59
C TYR A 88 2.64 -8.52 17.82
N GLU A 89 3.88 -8.93 18.08
CA GLU A 89 4.55 -10.04 17.41
C GLU A 89 4.80 -11.18 18.40
N SER A 90 4.52 -12.42 18.01
CA SER A 90 4.72 -13.58 18.88
C SER A 90 6.18 -13.71 19.31
N GLU A 91 6.40 -14.00 20.59
CA GLU A 91 7.76 -14.07 21.16
C GLU A 91 8.60 -15.18 20.51
N ILE A 92 7.93 -16.28 20.18
CA ILE A 92 8.50 -17.45 19.50
C ILE A 92 7.76 -17.65 18.18
N ALA A 93 8.50 -18.03 17.14
CA ALA A 93 7.91 -18.41 15.86
C ALA A 93 7.10 -19.70 16.02
N PHE A 94 5.87 -19.71 15.49
CA PHE A 94 5.00 -20.87 15.49
C PHE A 94 4.08 -20.83 14.27
N GLN A 95 3.34 -21.90 14.03
CA GLN A 95 2.40 -22.03 12.92
C GLN A 95 1.11 -22.66 13.39
N ALA A 96 -0.01 -22.31 12.77
CA ALA A 96 -1.26 -23.01 12.95
C ALA A 96 -1.14 -24.47 12.50
N GLU A 97 -1.55 -25.40 13.36
CA GLU A 97 -1.55 -26.83 13.06
C GLU A 97 -2.92 -27.28 12.56
N GLN A 98 -2.91 -28.19 11.57
CA GLN A 98 -4.14 -28.74 11.02
C GLN A 98 -4.97 -29.43 12.10
N ASN A 99 -6.28 -29.24 12.06
CA ASN A 99 -7.26 -29.80 13.00
C ASN A 99 -7.15 -29.29 14.45
N LYS A 100 -6.42 -28.21 14.71
CA LYS A 100 -6.50 -27.46 15.97
C LYS A 100 -7.45 -26.27 15.88
N THR A 101 -7.98 -25.84 17.02
CA THR A 101 -8.63 -24.55 17.18
C THR A 101 -7.74 -23.59 17.96
N TYR A 102 -7.90 -22.30 17.68
CA TYR A 102 -7.16 -21.23 18.33
C TYR A 102 -8.11 -20.15 18.83
N GLN A 103 -7.75 -19.54 19.96
CA GLN A 103 -8.51 -18.44 20.57
C GLN A 103 -7.57 -17.31 20.96
N LEU A 104 -7.95 -16.08 20.61
CA LEU A 104 -7.21 -14.87 20.92
C LEU A 104 -7.72 -14.25 22.23
N PHE A 105 -6.77 -13.83 23.07
CA PHE A 105 -7.01 -13.11 24.31
C PHE A 105 -6.20 -11.81 24.35
N ILE A 106 -6.85 -10.74 24.81
CA ILE A 106 -6.26 -9.41 24.92
C ILE A 106 -6.65 -8.81 26.27
N SER A 107 -5.67 -8.57 27.14
CA SER A 107 -5.84 -7.77 28.35
C SER A 107 -5.29 -6.37 28.13
N THR A 108 -6.17 -5.37 28.14
CA THR A 108 -5.78 -3.97 27.92
C THR A 108 -5.29 -3.32 29.23
N PRO A 109 -4.52 -2.21 29.16
CA PRO A 109 -3.96 -1.56 30.35
C PRO A 109 -4.98 -1.07 31.39
N ASN A 110 -6.23 -0.87 30.98
CA ASN A 110 -7.35 -0.49 31.85
C ASN A 110 -8.02 -1.69 32.55
N GLY A 111 -7.49 -2.91 32.39
CA GLY A 111 -7.99 -4.13 33.03
C GLY A 111 -9.18 -4.78 32.31
N GLU A 112 -9.52 -4.34 31.10
CA GLU A 112 -10.52 -5.00 30.27
C GLU A 112 -9.93 -6.25 29.61
N LEU A 113 -10.71 -7.33 29.53
CA LEU A 113 -10.32 -8.60 28.93
C LEU A 113 -11.24 -8.91 27.75
N TYR A 114 -10.63 -9.00 26.58
CA TYR A 114 -11.27 -9.30 25.31
C TYR A 114 -10.86 -10.69 24.84
N THR A 115 -11.83 -11.42 24.29
CA THR A 115 -11.64 -12.81 23.87
C THR A 115 -12.33 -13.01 22.53
N SER A 116 -11.67 -13.72 21.61
CA SER A 116 -12.28 -14.13 20.34
C SER A 116 -13.15 -15.37 20.52
N GLU A 117 -14.00 -15.66 19.54
CA GLU A 117 -14.53 -17.02 19.35
C GLU A 117 -13.37 -17.98 19.05
N GLU A 118 -13.57 -19.28 19.32
CA GLU A 118 -12.64 -20.32 18.89
C GLU A 118 -12.70 -20.47 17.37
N VAL A 119 -11.53 -20.46 16.72
CA VAL A 119 -11.42 -20.55 15.26
C VAL A 119 -10.60 -21.78 14.89
N SER A 120 -11.20 -22.68 14.10
CA SER A 120 -10.52 -23.87 13.59
C SER A 120 -9.57 -23.54 12.44
N THR A 121 -8.44 -24.23 12.39
CA THR A 121 -7.55 -24.17 11.23
C THR A 121 -8.25 -24.78 10.01
N PRO A 122 -8.46 -24.00 8.93
CA PRO A 122 -9.10 -24.51 7.73
C PRO A 122 -8.22 -25.57 7.05
N PRO A 123 -8.76 -26.37 6.12
CA PRO A 123 -7.95 -27.26 5.28
C PRO A 123 -7.01 -26.48 4.36
N THR A 124 -5.88 -27.09 4.00
CA THR A 124 -4.96 -26.56 2.99
C THR A 124 -5.55 -26.71 1.58
N ALA A 125 -5.24 -25.73 0.72
CA ALA A 125 -5.50 -25.78 -0.71
C ALA A 125 -4.36 -25.09 -1.46
N GLU A 126 -3.90 -25.71 -2.54
CA GLU A 126 -2.74 -25.26 -3.31
C GLU A 126 -3.17 -24.53 -4.58
N ILE A 127 -2.38 -23.53 -4.96
CA ILE A 127 -2.42 -22.88 -6.26
C ILE A 127 -1.93 -23.89 -7.29
N THR A 128 -2.71 -24.12 -8.35
CA THR A 128 -2.30 -25.02 -9.43
C THR A 128 -1.43 -24.29 -10.44
N THR A 129 -1.88 -23.10 -10.86
CA THR A 129 -1.16 -22.26 -11.81
C THR A 129 -1.44 -20.80 -11.54
N LEU A 130 -0.39 -19.98 -11.57
CA LEU A 130 -0.47 -18.53 -11.63
C LEU A 130 0.14 -18.09 -12.96
N TYR A 131 -0.54 -17.26 -13.74
CA TYR A 131 -0.01 -16.82 -15.03
C TYR A 131 -0.59 -15.47 -15.48
N PRO A 132 0.20 -14.67 -16.21
CA PRO A 132 -0.26 -13.44 -16.80
C PRO A 132 -0.86 -13.70 -18.20
N GLU A 133 -1.92 -12.99 -18.54
CA GLU A 133 -2.55 -13.03 -19.85
C GLU A 133 -2.84 -11.61 -20.34
N TYR A 134 -2.39 -11.28 -21.55
CA TYR A 134 -2.67 -9.98 -22.16
C TYR A 134 -4.03 -9.98 -22.87
N ASN A 135 -4.90 -9.07 -22.46
CA ASN A 135 -6.23 -8.85 -23.04
C ASN A 135 -6.17 -7.71 -24.06
N ASN A 136 -6.08 -8.08 -25.34
CA ASN A 136 -6.02 -7.13 -26.47
C ASN A 136 -7.23 -6.20 -26.57
N ASN A 137 -8.39 -6.57 -26.05
CA ASN A 137 -9.61 -5.76 -26.20
C ASN A 137 -9.60 -4.55 -25.27
N GLU A 138 -9.06 -4.73 -24.07
CA GLU A 138 -9.05 -3.73 -22.99
C GLU A 138 -7.65 -3.14 -22.75
N ASN A 139 -6.63 -3.61 -23.49
CA ASN A 139 -5.24 -3.17 -23.38
C ASN A 139 -4.70 -3.32 -21.94
N GLU A 140 -4.97 -4.47 -21.32
CA GLU A 140 -4.63 -4.76 -19.93
C GLU A 140 -3.96 -6.13 -19.79
N ILE A 141 -3.20 -6.32 -18.71
CA ILE A 141 -2.66 -7.62 -18.32
C ILE A 141 -3.44 -8.14 -17.13
N ASN A 142 -4.01 -9.33 -17.30
CA ASN A 142 -4.71 -10.05 -16.25
C ASN A 142 -3.78 -11.10 -15.65
N ILE A 143 -3.52 -10.99 -14.35
CA ILE A 143 -2.81 -12.02 -13.59
C ILE A 143 -3.88 -12.97 -13.05
N LEU A 144 -3.93 -14.15 -13.66
CA LEU A 144 -4.98 -15.15 -13.47
C LEU A 144 -4.47 -16.30 -12.61
N LEU A 145 -5.34 -16.78 -11.73
CA LEU A 145 -5.08 -17.89 -10.83
C LEU A 145 -6.06 -19.04 -11.09
N ASP A 146 -5.48 -20.24 -11.21
CA ASP A 146 -6.18 -21.52 -11.25
C ASP A 146 -5.84 -22.34 -9.99
N ALA A 147 -6.85 -22.90 -9.34
CA ALA A 147 -6.67 -23.80 -8.20
C ALA A 147 -7.65 -24.99 -8.26
N ASN A 148 -7.10 -26.20 -8.33
CA ASN A 148 -7.86 -27.45 -8.23
C ASN A 148 -7.91 -27.91 -6.77
N ILE A 149 -9.04 -27.68 -6.11
CA ILE A 149 -9.15 -27.89 -4.65
C ILE A 149 -9.64 -29.31 -4.38
N THR A 150 -8.74 -30.16 -3.90
CA THR A 150 -9.04 -31.56 -3.57
C THR A 150 -9.85 -31.71 -2.29
N ASN A 151 -9.71 -30.78 -1.34
CA ASN A 151 -10.44 -30.82 -0.09
C ASN A 151 -11.80 -30.14 -0.22
N GLU A 152 -12.88 -30.92 -0.12
CA GLU A 152 -14.25 -30.40 -0.29
C GLU A 152 -14.66 -29.38 0.77
N THR A 153 -14.00 -29.32 1.94
CA THR A 153 -14.33 -28.33 2.98
C THR A 153 -13.65 -26.98 2.76
N ALA A 154 -12.63 -26.90 1.90
CA ALA A 154 -12.00 -25.65 1.49
C ALA A 154 -12.89 -24.95 0.44
N LYS A 155 -13.66 -23.94 0.87
CA LYS A 155 -14.66 -23.26 0.01
C LYS A 155 -14.47 -21.75 -0.12
N PHE A 156 -13.69 -21.13 0.75
CA PHE A 156 -13.57 -19.68 0.84
C PHE A 156 -12.10 -19.30 0.76
N PHE A 157 -11.79 -18.36 -0.13
CA PHE A 157 -10.42 -18.01 -0.50
C PHE A 157 -10.26 -16.50 -0.52
N ARG A 158 -9.22 -16.00 0.14
CA ARG A 158 -8.76 -14.62 0.03
C ARG A 158 -7.37 -14.58 -0.57
N TYR A 159 -7.10 -13.54 -1.34
CA TYR A 159 -5.81 -13.34 -1.99
C TYR A 159 -5.21 -12.02 -1.55
N GLU A 160 -3.90 -12.07 -1.33
CA GLU A 160 -3.05 -10.89 -1.25
C GLU A 160 -1.93 -11.07 -2.25
N TYR A 161 -1.31 -9.97 -2.66
CA TYR A 161 -0.14 -10.05 -3.51
C TYR A 161 0.92 -9.04 -3.11
N ILE A 162 2.17 -9.37 -3.41
CA ILE A 162 3.31 -8.48 -3.28
C ILE A 162 3.93 -8.37 -4.67
N GLU A 163 3.77 -7.20 -5.29
CA GLU A 163 4.39 -6.91 -6.57
C GLU A 163 5.75 -6.25 -6.36
N THR A 164 6.70 -6.56 -7.23
CA THR A 164 8.03 -5.97 -7.24
C THR A 164 8.51 -5.87 -8.67
N TYR A 165 9.20 -4.80 -8.98
CA TYR A 165 9.52 -4.47 -10.36
C TYR A 165 10.87 -3.77 -10.46
N LYS A 166 11.54 -4.01 -11.58
CA LYS A 166 12.86 -3.47 -11.87
C LYS A 166 12.77 -2.15 -12.62
N ILE A 167 13.45 -1.14 -12.10
CA ILE A 167 13.58 0.19 -12.66
C ILE A 167 15.01 0.38 -13.11
N ILE A 168 15.19 0.81 -14.36
CA ILE A 168 16.48 1.24 -14.89
C ILE A 168 16.31 2.68 -15.34
N VAL A 169 17.10 3.59 -14.79
CA VAL A 169 17.02 4.99 -15.18
C VAL A 169 17.50 5.18 -16.63
N PRO A 170 16.79 5.97 -17.46
CA PRO A 170 17.12 6.13 -18.88
C PRO A 170 18.37 7.00 -19.11
N HIS A 171 18.72 7.87 -18.17
CA HIS A 171 19.76 8.88 -18.31
C HIS A 171 20.84 8.73 -17.22
N TRP A 172 21.42 7.53 -17.13
CA TRP A 172 22.54 7.25 -16.24
C TRP A 172 23.85 7.84 -16.77
N TYR A 173 24.60 8.50 -15.88
CA TYR A 173 25.99 8.91 -16.08
C TYR A 173 26.80 8.52 -14.84
N ASP A 174 28.02 8.01 -15.02
CA ASP A 174 28.85 7.45 -13.94
C ASP A 174 29.55 8.51 -13.06
N ILE A 175 29.46 9.76 -13.47
CA ILE A 175 30.01 10.92 -12.79
C ILE A 175 28.87 11.89 -12.46
N ASP A 176 28.90 12.47 -11.28
CA ASP A 176 28.09 13.65 -10.94
C ASP A 176 28.98 14.85 -10.59
N PHE A 177 28.35 15.99 -10.34
CA PHE A 177 29.03 17.20 -9.90
C PHE A 177 28.55 17.66 -8.53
N GLU A 178 29.46 18.24 -7.75
CA GLU A 178 29.20 18.87 -6.46
C GLU A 178 29.60 20.35 -6.53
N ILE A 179 28.75 21.20 -5.97
CA ILE A 179 29.00 22.64 -5.86
C ILE A 179 29.69 22.94 -4.52
N ILE A 180 30.87 23.54 -4.58
CA ILE A 180 31.66 23.96 -3.41
C ILE A 180 31.99 25.46 -3.48
N ASN A 181 32.47 26.04 -2.38
CA ASN A 181 32.88 27.45 -2.31
C ASN A 181 31.78 28.44 -2.78
N PHE A 182 30.53 28.17 -2.40
CA PHE A 182 29.38 28.98 -2.82
C PHE A 182 29.36 30.34 -2.11
N GLU A 183 29.37 31.42 -2.89
CA GLU A 183 29.35 32.81 -2.44
C GLU A 183 28.25 33.60 -3.17
N THR A 184 27.56 34.48 -2.44
CA THR A 184 26.51 35.38 -2.97
C THR A 184 26.90 36.84 -2.79
N ASP A 185 26.56 37.70 -3.76
CA ASP A 185 26.77 39.14 -3.61
C ASP A 185 25.75 39.74 -2.61
N PRO A 186 26.18 40.48 -1.57
CA PRO A 186 25.28 41.05 -0.56
C PRO A 186 24.27 42.08 -1.08
N TYR A 187 24.53 42.65 -2.26
CA TYR A 187 23.76 43.73 -2.88
C TYR A 187 22.97 43.26 -4.09
N ASN A 188 23.28 42.08 -4.65
CA ASN A 188 22.55 41.50 -5.76
C ASN A 188 22.52 39.95 -5.71
N SER A 189 21.37 39.39 -5.36
CA SER A 189 21.16 37.94 -5.27
C SER A 189 21.36 37.18 -6.59
N ASP A 190 21.38 37.88 -7.72
CA ASP A 190 21.61 37.27 -9.04
C ASP A 190 23.10 37.02 -9.32
N PHE A 191 24.02 37.61 -8.53
CA PHE A 191 25.45 37.34 -8.65
C PHE A 191 25.89 36.28 -7.63
N ILE A 192 26.27 35.12 -8.17
CA ILE A 192 26.79 34.00 -7.39
C ILE A 192 28.12 33.51 -7.97
N SER A 193 28.98 32.97 -7.09
CA SER A 193 30.23 32.30 -7.44
C SER A 193 30.30 30.97 -6.73
N TYR A 194 30.78 29.93 -7.40
CA TYR A 194 31.02 28.61 -6.80
C TYR A 194 31.94 27.79 -7.71
N ASP A 195 32.66 26.84 -7.14
CA ASP A 195 33.45 25.87 -7.90
C ASP A 195 32.66 24.57 -8.07
N ILE A 196 32.95 23.84 -9.15
CA ILE A 196 32.36 22.53 -9.43
C ILE A 196 33.46 21.48 -9.33
N VAL A 197 33.21 20.42 -8.56
CA VAL A 197 34.05 19.22 -8.50
C VAL A 197 33.27 18.01 -8.97
N PHE A 198 33.94 17.08 -9.64
CA PHE A 198 33.31 15.86 -10.16
C PHE A 198 33.59 14.67 -9.25
N ASN A 199 32.55 13.92 -8.93
CA ASN A 199 32.60 12.74 -8.08
C ASN A 199 32.05 11.52 -8.82
N GLN A 200 32.59 10.34 -8.52
CA GLN A 200 32.06 9.08 -9.03
C GLN A 200 30.75 8.75 -8.30
N ARG A 201 29.75 8.28 -9.04
CA ARG A 201 28.46 7.87 -8.47
C ARG A 201 28.49 6.40 -8.08
N ASP A 202 27.62 6.02 -7.15
CA ASP A 202 27.40 4.61 -6.84
C ASP A 202 26.69 3.94 -8.03
N PRO A 203 27.26 2.89 -8.66
CA PRO A 203 26.59 2.15 -9.74
C PRO A 203 25.19 1.63 -9.38
N ASN A 204 24.91 1.44 -8.10
CA ASN A 204 23.61 1.00 -7.58
C ASN A 204 22.50 2.06 -7.76
N GLU A 205 22.84 3.31 -8.08
CA GLU A 205 21.86 4.36 -8.38
C GLU A 205 21.21 4.22 -9.78
N ARG A 206 21.70 3.29 -10.60
CA ARG A 206 21.18 3.03 -11.95
C ARG A 206 19.99 2.07 -11.97
N VAL A 207 20.03 1.04 -11.13
CA VAL A 207 19.10 -0.08 -11.14
C VAL A 207 18.49 -0.19 -9.74
N CYS A 208 17.17 -0.08 -9.67
CA CYS A 208 16.44 -0.15 -8.42
C CYS A 208 15.21 -1.05 -8.54
N TYR A 209 14.65 -1.38 -7.39
CA TYR A 209 13.49 -2.22 -7.21
C TYR A 209 12.53 -1.51 -6.27
N SER A 210 11.26 -1.41 -6.66
CA SER A 210 10.22 -1.04 -5.70
C SER A 210 9.22 -2.16 -5.54
N THR A 211 8.75 -2.30 -4.30
CA THR A 211 7.82 -3.34 -3.87
C THR A 211 6.55 -2.68 -3.38
N ILE A 212 5.40 -3.16 -3.83
CA ILE A 212 4.08 -2.68 -3.43
C ILE A 212 3.26 -3.88 -2.94
N ASN A 213 2.56 -3.71 -1.82
CA ASN A 213 1.63 -4.70 -1.29
C ASN A 213 0.22 -4.43 -1.84
N SER A 214 -0.55 -5.50 -2.04
CA SER A 214 -1.95 -5.42 -2.45
C SER A 214 -2.78 -4.60 -1.47
N THR A 215 -3.70 -3.81 -2.01
CA THR A 215 -4.70 -3.06 -1.23
C THR A 215 -6.11 -3.59 -1.51
N GLY A 216 -7.01 -3.45 -0.53
CA GLY A 216 -8.39 -3.90 -0.67
C GLY A 216 -8.58 -5.39 -0.36
N ILE A 217 -9.81 -5.88 -0.59
CA ILE A 217 -10.20 -7.25 -0.28
C ILE A 217 -10.45 -7.99 -1.59
N ILE A 218 -9.60 -8.97 -1.90
CA ILE A 218 -9.71 -9.83 -3.08
C ILE A 218 -10.07 -11.22 -2.58
N GLN A 219 -11.29 -11.68 -2.87
CA GLN A 219 -11.76 -12.97 -2.38
C GLN A 219 -12.74 -13.62 -3.36
N THR A 220 -12.85 -14.94 -3.26
CA THR A 220 -13.81 -15.74 -4.01
C THR A 220 -14.29 -16.92 -3.20
N SER A 221 -15.40 -17.54 -3.63
CA SER A 221 -15.90 -18.77 -3.03
C SER A 221 -16.29 -19.77 -4.09
N THR A 222 -16.12 -21.05 -3.76
CA THR A 222 -16.55 -22.18 -4.58
C THR A 222 -17.80 -22.85 -4.01
N LYS A 223 -18.44 -22.23 -3.00
CA LYS A 223 -19.63 -22.76 -2.30
C LYS A 223 -20.79 -23.04 -3.26
N ASP A 224 -20.98 -22.16 -4.24
CA ASP A 224 -22.08 -22.23 -5.22
C ASP A 224 -21.68 -22.91 -6.54
N LEU A 225 -20.47 -23.47 -6.62
CA LEU A 225 -19.96 -24.15 -7.82
C LEU A 225 -20.17 -25.66 -7.71
N GLU A 226 -20.51 -26.30 -8.84
CA GLU A 226 -20.67 -27.76 -8.93
C GLU A 226 -19.36 -28.51 -8.63
N THR A 227 -18.23 -27.92 -9.02
CA THR A 227 -16.89 -28.43 -8.77
C THR A 227 -16.12 -27.49 -7.88
N ASN A 228 -15.32 -28.02 -6.94
CA ASN A 228 -14.47 -27.22 -6.07
C ASN A 228 -13.20 -26.74 -6.79
N ASN A 229 -13.36 -25.99 -7.87
CA ASN A 229 -12.24 -25.50 -8.66
C ASN A 229 -12.39 -24.00 -8.87
N ILE A 230 -11.27 -23.29 -8.79
CA ILE A 230 -11.14 -21.89 -9.15
C ILE A 230 -10.47 -21.88 -10.51
N PHE A 231 -11.10 -21.23 -11.48
CA PHE A 231 -10.61 -21.15 -12.84
C PHE A 231 -10.58 -19.71 -13.30
N ARG A 232 -9.41 -19.27 -13.77
CA ARG A 232 -9.14 -17.95 -14.35
C ARG A 232 -9.60 -16.82 -13.44
N PHE A 233 -9.34 -16.93 -12.14
CA PHE A 233 -9.70 -15.88 -11.21
C PHE A 233 -8.71 -14.70 -11.35
N PRO A 234 -9.18 -13.48 -11.68
CA PRO A 234 -8.29 -12.33 -11.83
C PRO A 234 -7.87 -11.80 -10.46
N VAL A 235 -6.63 -12.08 -10.05
CA VAL A 235 -6.06 -11.61 -8.78
C VAL A 235 -5.59 -10.16 -8.89
N ARG A 236 -5.02 -9.80 -10.04
CA ARG A 236 -4.52 -8.45 -10.32
C ARG A 236 -4.73 -8.12 -11.79
N ILE A 237 -5.31 -6.96 -12.03
CA ILE A 237 -5.46 -6.36 -13.36
C ILE A 237 -4.50 -5.18 -13.42
N LEU A 238 -3.67 -5.14 -14.46
CA LEU A 238 -2.75 -4.04 -14.77
C LEU A 238 -3.23 -3.35 -16.04
N ASP A 239 -3.79 -2.16 -15.88
CA ASP A 239 -4.23 -1.33 -17.01
C ASP A 239 -3.08 -0.47 -17.57
N GLU A 240 -3.31 0.18 -18.71
CA GLU A 240 -2.32 1.01 -19.41
C GLU A 240 -1.72 2.17 -18.59
N ASN A 241 -2.40 2.63 -17.54
CA ASN A 241 -1.94 3.69 -16.66
C ASN A 241 -1.21 3.13 -15.43
N ASP A 242 -1.19 1.82 -15.24
CA ASP A 242 -0.50 1.20 -14.13
C ASP A 242 1.01 1.38 -14.31
N LEU A 243 1.59 2.11 -13.37
CA LEU A 243 3.01 2.44 -13.34
C LEU A 243 3.87 1.16 -13.34
N SER A 244 3.31 0.02 -12.90
CA SER A 244 3.92 -1.31 -12.96
C SER A 244 4.17 -1.87 -14.35
N LEU A 245 3.42 -1.44 -15.37
CA LEU A 245 3.67 -1.84 -16.75
C LEU A 245 4.85 -1.12 -17.39
N THR A 246 5.36 -0.03 -16.81
CA THR A 246 6.48 0.74 -17.38
C THR A 246 7.86 0.11 -17.14
N ARG A 247 7.92 -1.11 -16.61
CA ARG A 247 9.17 -1.71 -16.08
C ARG A 247 9.82 -2.72 -17.00
N GLU A 248 11.14 -2.83 -16.84
CA GLU A 248 11.99 -3.77 -17.57
C GLU A 248 11.63 -5.23 -17.27
N ARG A 249 11.22 -5.49 -16.01
CA ARG A 249 10.73 -6.79 -15.56
C ARG A 249 9.84 -6.62 -14.33
N TYR A 250 8.81 -7.44 -14.23
CA TYR A 250 7.81 -7.43 -13.19
C TYR A 250 7.74 -8.81 -12.50
N SER A 251 7.57 -8.80 -11.18
CA SER A 251 7.36 -9.96 -10.35
C SER A 251 6.13 -9.76 -9.48
N ILE A 252 5.34 -10.81 -9.29
CA ILE A 252 4.24 -10.82 -8.34
C ILE A 252 4.24 -12.13 -7.58
N LEU A 253 4.20 -12.05 -6.25
CA LEU A 253 3.93 -13.17 -5.36
C LEU A 253 2.48 -13.08 -4.92
N VAL A 254 1.67 -14.05 -5.33
CA VAL A 254 0.30 -14.19 -4.86
C VAL A 254 0.27 -15.12 -3.67
N LYS A 255 -0.40 -14.68 -2.60
CA LYS A 255 -0.68 -15.44 -1.39
C LYS A 255 -2.15 -15.82 -1.37
N GLN A 256 -2.43 -17.11 -1.38
CA GLN A 256 -3.76 -17.68 -1.27
C GLN A 256 -4.01 -18.10 0.18
N PHE A 257 -5.01 -17.51 0.81
CA PHE A 257 -5.48 -17.87 2.13
C PHE A 257 -6.78 -18.66 2.02
N VAL A 258 -6.80 -19.88 2.54
CA VAL A 258 -8.07 -20.57 2.80
C VAL A 258 -8.63 -20.04 4.11
N GLN A 259 -9.91 -19.66 4.09
CA GLN A 259 -10.60 -19.04 5.22
C GLN A 259 -11.78 -19.89 5.70
N ASN A 260 -12.18 -19.66 6.94
CA ASN A 260 -13.47 -20.13 7.45
C ASN A 260 -14.62 -19.27 6.91
N GLU A 261 -15.84 -19.82 6.89
CA GLU A 261 -17.03 -19.12 6.40
C GLU A 261 -17.31 -17.80 7.14
N SER A 262 -17.08 -17.78 8.46
CA SER A 262 -17.26 -16.58 9.28
C SER A 262 -16.33 -15.43 8.86
N ALA A 263 -15.06 -15.74 8.59
CA ALA A 263 -14.08 -14.77 8.09
C ALA A 263 -14.48 -14.25 6.71
N TYR A 264 -14.83 -15.14 5.77
CA TYR A 264 -15.27 -14.73 4.42
C TYR A 264 -16.46 -13.77 4.47
N ASN A 265 -17.48 -14.08 5.28
CA ASN A 265 -18.66 -13.22 5.43
C ASN A 265 -18.31 -11.85 6.05
N TYR A 266 -17.40 -11.83 7.03
CA TYR A 266 -16.90 -10.59 7.63
C TYR A 266 -16.22 -9.71 6.58
N TYR A 267 -15.26 -10.25 5.83
CA TYR A 267 -14.54 -9.50 4.78
C TYR A 267 -15.45 -9.13 3.61
N ASN A 268 -16.44 -9.95 3.27
CA ASN A 268 -17.43 -9.60 2.25
C ASN A 268 -18.25 -8.38 2.66
N THR A 269 -18.76 -8.38 3.90
CA THR A 269 -19.50 -7.24 4.44
C THR A 269 -18.63 -6.00 4.53
N LEU A 270 -17.36 -6.15 4.94
CA LEU A 270 -16.40 -5.05 5.00
C LEU A 270 -16.14 -4.45 3.60
N ASN A 271 -15.97 -5.29 2.59
CA ASN A 271 -15.75 -4.87 1.21
C ASN A 271 -16.98 -4.16 0.62
N GLU A 272 -18.19 -4.66 0.89
CA GLU A 272 -19.45 -4.04 0.45
C GLU A 272 -19.67 -2.65 1.06
N LEU A 273 -19.27 -2.44 2.32
CA LEU A 273 -19.35 -1.12 2.96
C LEU A 273 -18.22 -0.18 2.52
N GLY A 274 -17.03 -0.72 2.23
CA GLY A 274 -15.86 0.05 1.80
C GLY A 274 -15.94 0.57 0.35
N ASN A 275 -16.57 -0.16 -0.56
CA ASN A 275 -16.64 0.19 -2.00
C ASN A 275 -17.73 1.22 -2.34
N THR A 276 -18.09 2.10 -1.41
CA THR A 276 -19.15 3.11 -1.60
C THR A 276 -18.65 4.35 -2.35
N GLY A 277 -18.39 4.17 -3.66
CA GLY A 277 -18.10 5.26 -4.61
C GLY A 277 -19.33 6.05 -5.09
N ASP A 278 -20.52 5.87 -4.49
CA ASP A 278 -21.74 6.57 -4.91
C ASP A 278 -22.01 7.80 -4.03
N ILE A 279 -21.65 8.98 -4.56
CA ILE A 279 -21.79 10.32 -3.96
C ILE A 279 -23.25 10.63 -3.54
N LEU A 280 -24.23 9.90 -4.06
CA LEU A 280 -25.66 10.17 -3.87
C LEU A 280 -26.35 9.24 -2.87
N SER A 281 -25.66 8.25 -2.30
CA SER A 281 -26.15 7.47 -1.16
C SER A 281 -24.98 6.97 -0.31
N PRO A 282 -24.50 7.78 0.65
CA PRO A 282 -23.67 7.24 1.71
C PRO A 282 -24.56 6.30 2.55
N ASN A 283 -24.46 5.00 2.30
CA ASN A 283 -24.89 4.02 3.29
C ASN A 283 -24.04 4.31 4.53
N GLN A 284 -24.65 4.79 5.61
CA GLN A 284 -23.96 4.88 6.90
C GLN A 284 -23.47 3.48 7.23
N PRO A 285 -22.14 3.22 7.31
CA PRO A 285 -21.65 1.88 7.58
C PRO A 285 -22.23 1.44 8.92
N GLY A 286 -23.02 0.36 8.89
CA GLY A 286 -23.47 -0.29 10.11
C GLY A 286 -22.28 -0.85 10.88
N TYR A 287 -22.48 -1.13 12.17
CA TYR A 287 -21.50 -1.89 12.95
C TYR A 287 -21.34 -3.29 12.36
N ILE A 288 -20.16 -3.60 11.80
CA ILE A 288 -19.80 -4.96 11.38
C ILE A 288 -19.35 -5.70 12.64
N LYS A 289 -20.18 -6.64 13.09
CA LYS A 289 -19.85 -7.47 14.24
C LYS A 289 -18.74 -8.46 13.86
N GLY A 290 -17.59 -8.34 14.52
CA GLY A 290 -16.52 -9.33 14.46
C GLY A 290 -16.74 -10.53 15.39
N ASN A 291 -15.71 -11.35 15.57
CA ASN A 291 -15.72 -12.50 16.47
C ASN A 291 -15.03 -12.23 17.82
N ILE A 292 -14.83 -10.97 18.20
CA ILE A 292 -14.16 -10.59 19.46
C ILE A 292 -15.16 -9.86 20.36
N SER A 293 -15.17 -10.21 21.64
CA SER A 293 -16.08 -9.62 22.63
C SER A 293 -15.38 -9.34 23.96
N LEU A 294 -15.91 -8.39 24.72
CA LEU A 294 -15.45 -8.13 26.09
C LEU A 294 -16.14 -9.11 27.05
N GLU A 295 -15.36 -9.84 27.86
CA GLU A 295 -15.92 -10.89 28.74
C GLU A 295 -16.97 -10.38 29.72
N ASN A 296 -16.71 -9.21 30.35
CA ASN A 296 -17.60 -8.64 31.37
C ASN A 296 -18.72 -7.76 30.78
N ASN A 297 -18.71 -7.48 29.47
CA ASN A 297 -19.76 -6.71 28.80
C ASN A 297 -19.81 -7.03 27.30
N PRO A 298 -20.46 -8.14 26.90
CA PRO A 298 -20.53 -8.56 25.49
C PRO A 298 -21.25 -7.57 24.56
N GLU A 299 -22.01 -6.62 25.11
CA GLU A 299 -22.68 -5.55 24.35
C GLU A 299 -21.72 -4.40 23.97
N LYS A 300 -20.54 -4.33 24.60
CA LYS A 300 -19.50 -3.35 24.22
C LYS A 300 -19.00 -3.69 22.83
N ARG A 301 -19.07 -2.70 21.92
CA ARG A 301 -18.62 -2.87 20.54
C ARG A 301 -17.10 -3.06 20.47
N VAL A 302 -16.69 -3.99 19.62
CA VAL A 302 -15.29 -4.25 19.24
C VAL A 302 -15.26 -4.40 17.74
N LEU A 303 -14.30 -3.77 17.09
CA LEU A 303 -14.13 -3.84 15.65
C LEU A 303 -12.98 -4.78 15.31
N GLY A 304 -12.99 -5.26 14.07
CA GLY A 304 -11.98 -6.18 13.57
C GLY A 304 -12.36 -7.65 13.75
N PHE A 305 -11.43 -8.53 13.42
CA PHE A 305 -11.67 -9.97 13.35
C PHE A 305 -10.36 -10.74 13.63
N PHE A 306 -10.49 -11.86 14.32
CA PHE A 306 -9.41 -12.84 14.47
C PHE A 306 -9.72 -14.05 13.60
N GLU A 307 -8.84 -14.36 12.64
CA GLU A 307 -8.98 -15.54 11.80
C GLU A 307 -7.74 -16.44 11.87
N VAL A 308 -7.96 -17.72 11.57
CA VAL A 308 -6.92 -18.70 11.34
C VAL A 308 -7.04 -19.13 9.89
N THR A 309 -5.94 -19.10 9.14
CA THR A 309 -5.90 -19.42 7.72
C THR A 309 -4.79 -20.41 7.40
N THR A 310 -4.95 -21.14 6.31
CA THR A 310 -3.83 -21.85 5.68
C THR A 310 -3.40 -21.07 4.45
N LEU A 311 -2.09 -20.92 4.29
CA LEU A 311 -1.44 -20.16 3.24
C LEU A 311 -0.79 -21.12 2.24
N ASP A 312 -0.99 -20.82 0.97
CA ASP A 312 -0.13 -21.25 -0.13
C ASP A 312 0.26 -20.02 -0.97
N SER A 313 1.40 -20.07 -1.65
CA SER A 313 1.87 -18.90 -2.39
C SER A 313 2.68 -19.26 -3.62
N GLU A 314 2.46 -18.54 -4.71
CA GLU A 314 3.16 -18.73 -5.97
C GLU A 314 3.69 -17.40 -6.50
N ARG A 315 4.93 -17.40 -7.00
CA ARG A 315 5.57 -16.23 -7.59
C ARG A 315 5.81 -16.44 -9.08
N ILE A 316 5.48 -15.42 -9.87
CA ILE A 316 5.79 -15.39 -11.30
C ILE A 316 6.58 -14.15 -11.68
N TYR A 317 7.20 -14.22 -12.85
CA TYR A 317 7.91 -13.12 -13.50
C TYR A 317 7.44 -12.98 -14.94
N PHE A 318 7.30 -11.74 -15.41
CA PHE A 318 7.08 -11.44 -16.80
C PHE A 318 7.58 -10.04 -17.14
N ASP A 319 7.65 -9.72 -18.42
CA ASP A 319 8.11 -8.44 -18.92
C ASP A 319 7.18 -7.92 -20.04
N HIS A 320 7.55 -6.77 -20.60
CA HIS A 320 6.76 -6.12 -21.64
C HIS A 320 6.57 -6.96 -22.90
N THR A 321 7.45 -7.94 -23.17
CA THR A 321 7.35 -8.80 -24.37
C THR A 321 6.11 -9.68 -24.37
N LEU A 322 5.43 -9.82 -23.23
CA LEU A 322 4.11 -10.45 -23.13
C LEU A 322 3.06 -9.73 -23.99
N TYR A 323 3.16 -8.40 -24.15
CA TYR A 323 2.15 -7.58 -24.83
C TYR A 323 2.71 -6.69 -25.95
N SER A 324 4.00 -6.32 -25.91
CA SER A 324 4.65 -5.47 -26.91
C SER A 324 6.15 -5.75 -27.04
N ASN A 325 6.68 -5.66 -28.26
CA ASN A 325 8.14 -5.68 -28.49
C ASN A 325 8.80 -4.31 -28.25
N GLU A 326 7.99 -3.26 -28.11
CA GLU A 326 8.48 -1.91 -27.80
C GLU A 326 8.49 -1.72 -26.29
N LYS A 327 9.59 -1.15 -25.79
CA LYS A 327 9.69 -0.80 -24.37
C LYS A 327 8.66 0.27 -24.03
N PRO A 328 7.94 0.12 -22.91
CA PRO A 328 7.03 1.14 -22.42
C PRO A 328 7.78 2.44 -22.10
N ALA A 329 7.06 3.55 -22.11
CA ALA A 329 7.61 4.85 -21.71
C ALA A 329 8.06 4.82 -20.25
N TYR A 330 9.11 5.57 -19.92
CA TYR A 330 9.60 5.67 -18.55
C TYR A 330 8.58 6.37 -17.65
N LEU A 331 8.58 6.00 -16.36
CA LEU A 331 7.64 6.46 -15.33
C LEU A 331 7.56 7.99 -15.22
N TYR A 332 8.69 8.67 -15.35
CA TYR A 332 8.80 10.11 -15.20
C TYR A 332 9.12 10.78 -16.52
N ALA A 333 8.59 11.98 -16.73
CA ALA A 333 9.04 12.85 -17.80
C ALA A 333 10.47 13.30 -17.51
N CYS A 334 11.39 13.01 -18.44
CA CYS A 334 12.80 13.36 -18.26
C CYS A 334 13.10 14.74 -18.83
N ASP A 335 13.13 15.74 -17.94
CA ASP A 335 13.42 17.13 -18.29
C ASP A 335 14.94 17.34 -18.33
N ILE A 336 15.47 17.44 -19.55
CA ILE A 336 16.89 17.68 -19.79
C ILE A 336 17.14 19.18 -19.97
N TRP A 337 18.03 19.72 -19.15
CA TRP A 337 18.45 21.12 -19.19
C TRP A 337 19.93 21.21 -19.50
N THR A 338 20.33 22.20 -20.31
CA THR A 338 21.73 22.48 -20.60
C THR A 338 22.04 23.91 -20.16
N TYR A 339 23.12 24.06 -19.40
CA TYR A 339 23.57 25.34 -18.85
C TYR A 339 25.04 25.58 -19.15
N ASP A 340 25.38 26.77 -19.62
CA ASP A 340 26.74 27.27 -19.73
C ASP A 340 27.13 28.02 -18.45
N TYR A 341 27.99 27.40 -17.64
CA TYR A 341 28.52 27.98 -16.40
C TYR A 341 29.31 29.28 -16.63
N ALA A 342 29.91 29.50 -17.81
CA ALA A 342 30.64 30.71 -18.14
C ALA A 342 29.72 31.85 -18.64
N ALA A 343 28.46 31.56 -18.96
CA ALA A 343 27.50 32.56 -19.39
C ALA A 343 26.98 33.37 -18.19
N TYR A 344 27.26 34.67 -18.20
CA TYR A 344 26.70 35.66 -17.28
C TYR A 344 25.56 36.48 -17.92
N ASP A 345 25.13 36.10 -19.12
CA ASP A 345 24.03 36.78 -19.82
C ASP A 345 22.68 36.49 -19.16
N PHE A 346 21.64 37.25 -19.52
CA PHE A 346 20.28 36.98 -19.06
C PHE A 346 19.59 35.95 -19.97
N PRO A 347 19.07 34.83 -19.43
CA PRO A 347 19.02 34.46 -18.00
C PRO A 347 20.36 33.91 -17.46
N ASN A 348 20.69 34.22 -16.20
CA ASN A 348 21.94 33.76 -15.58
C ASN A 348 21.93 32.23 -15.43
N GLU A 349 22.54 31.53 -16.38
CA GLU A 349 22.56 30.07 -16.45
C GLU A 349 23.35 29.43 -15.31
N ARG A 350 24.38 30.12 -14.79
CA ARG A 350 25.12 29.70 -13.60
C ARG A 350 24.21 29.66 -12.37
N LEU A 351 23.33 30.64 -12.20
CA LEU A 351 22.33 30.67 -11.14
C LEU A 351 21.34 29.52 -11.31
N LEU A 352 20.80 29.33 -12.51
CA LEU A 352 19.85 28.25 -12.80
C LEU A 352 20.46 26.86 -12.53
N LEU A 353 21.72 26.63 -12.95
CA LEU A 353 22.44 25.38 -12.67
C LEU A 353 22.54 25.11 -11.16
N SER A 354 22.88 26.12 -10.37
CA SER A 354 22.96 25.98 -8.90
C SER A 354 21.60 25.70 -8.25
N GLN A 355 20.53 26.31 -8.76
CA GLN A 355 19.17 26.07 -8.28
C GLN A 355 18.73 24.63 -8.60
N ARG A 356 19.06 24.11 -9.79
CA ARG A 356 18.76 22.73 -10.18
C ARG A 356 19.58 21.72 -9.41
N TYR A 357 20.86 22.00 -9.14
CA TYR A 357 21.69 21.20 -8.24
C TYR A 357 21.03 21.04 -6.86
N ASN A 358 20.51 22.14 -6.29
CA ASN A 358 19.81 22.10 -5.00
C ASN A 358 18.48 21.31 -5.04
N LEU A 359 17.91 21.07 -6.22
CA LEU A 359 16.75 20.22 -6.45
C LEU A 359 17.13 18.74 -6.72
N GLY A 360 18.42 18.39 -6.64
CA GLY A 360 18.90 17.02 -6.83
C GLY A 360 19.04 16.58 -8.29
N TYR A 361 19.04 17.51 -9.25
CA TYR A 361 19.28 17.18 -10.66
C TYR A 361 20.65 16.53 -10.84
N LYS A 362 20.72 15.53 -11.72
CA LYS A 362 21.92 14.71 -11.96
C LYS A 362 22.60 15.10 -13.25
N LEU A 363 23.93 15.02 -13.27
CA LEU A 363 24.70 15.20 -14.51
C LEU A 363 24.33 14.11 -15.53
N LEU A 364 24.05 14.54 -16.76
CA LEU A 364 23.89 13.63 -17.91
C LEU A 364 25.11 13.70 -18.83
N HIS A 365 25.67 14.90 -18.99
CA HIS A 365 26.84 15.12 -19.84
C HIS A 365 27.53 16.43 -19.47
N PHE A 366 28.85 16.49 -19.62
CA PHE A 366 29.64 17.70 -19.51
C PHE A 366 30.51 17.89 -20.76
N SER A 367 30.46 19.09 -21.35
CA SER A 367 31.20 19.41 -22.57
C SER A 367 31.82 20.81 -22.53
N GLY A 368 32.84 21.05 -23.36
CA GLY A 368 33.40 22.39 -23.57
C GLY A 368 34.15 23.01 -22.38
N GLY A 369 34.19 22.36 -21.22
CA GLY A 369 34.80 22.89 -19.98
C GLY A 369 33.85 23.73 -19.13
N ASN A 370 32.66 24.07 -19.64
CA ASN A 370 31.70 24.96 -19.01
C ASN A 370 30.23 24.61 -19.28
N ILE A 371 29.92 23.63 -20.15
CA ILE A 371 28.55 23.27 -20.52
C ILE A 371 28.13 22.02 -19.75
N TYR A 372 27.09 22.15 -18.93
CA TYR A 372 26.53 21.11 -18.08
C TYR A 372 25.14 20.76 -18.57
N THR A 373 24.95 19.52 -19.00
CA THR A 373 23.63 18.96 -19.31
C THR A 373 23.20 18.09 -18.13
N ILE A 374 22.06 18.42 -17.55
CA ILE A 374 21.51 17.77 -16.35
C ILE A 374 20.09 17.26 -16.61
N VAL A 375 19.66 16.30 -15.80
CA VAL A 375 18.33 15.70 -15.86
C VAL A 375 17.72 15.64 -14.45
N ASN A 376 16.39 15.65 -14.35
CA ASN A 376 15.71 15.50 -13.07
C ASN A 376 16.12 14.20 -12.35
N PRO A 377 16.16 14.19 -11.00
CA PRO A 377 16.70 13.08 -10.22
C PRO A 377 16.11 11.73 -10.59
N GLU A 378 14.81 11.66 -10.82
CA GLU A 378 14.09 10.42 -11.09
C GLU A 378 14.53 9.73 -12.39
N CYS A 379 15.14 10.48 -13.32
CA CYS A 379 15.62 9.96 -14.60
C CYS A 379 17.13 9.67 -14.63
N GLY A 380 17.87 10.09 -13.60
CA GLY A 380 19.31 9.87 -13.48
C GLY A 380 19.73 9.09 -12.23
N ASP A 381 18.87 8.95 -11.23
CA ASP A 381 19.09 8.30 -9.93
C ASP A 381 17.79 7.65 -9.42
N CYS A 382 17.68 6.33 -9.52
CA CYS A 382 16.47 5.65 -9.08
C CYS A 382 16.35 5.59 -7.55
N THR A 383 17.42 5.85 -6.79
CA THR A 383 17.37 5.83 -5.32
C THR A 383 16.56 7.00 -4.74
N SER A 384 16.28 8.00 -5.58
CA SER A 384 15.40 9.12 -5.22
C SER A 384 13.96 8.71 -4.92
N PHE A 385 13.50 7.57 -5.43
CA PHE A 385 12.13 7.07 -5.21
C PHE A 385 12.01 5.54 -5.08
N SER A 386 13.11 4.80 -5.13
CA SER A 386 13.14 3.33 -5.16
C SER A 386 14.34 2.78 -4.38
N SER A 387 14.38 1.47 -4.12
CA SER A 387 15.46 0.83 -3.39
C SER A 387 16.51 0.27 -4.36
N SER A 388 17.78 0.59 -4.17
CA SER A 388 18.88 -0.04 -4.91
C SER A 388 19.23 -1.45 -4.42
N VAL A 389 18.58 -1.93 -3.35
CA VAL A 389 18.78 -3.29 -2.83
C VAL A 389 17.97 -4.27 -3.67
N GLU A 390 18.68 -5.17 -4.34
CA GLU A 390 18.07 -6.29 -5.07
C GLU A 390 17.40 -7.27 -4.10
N PRO A 391 16.11 -7.61 -4.29
CA PRO A 391 15.44 -8.60 -3.46
C PRO A 391 16.03 -10.01 -3.64
N ASP A 392 16.18 -10.75 -2.54
CA ASP A 392 16.76 -12.11 -2.56
C ASP A 392 15.99 -13.11 -3.45
N PHE A 393 14.70 -12.87 -3.66
CA PHE A 393 13.87 -13.73 -4.52
C PHE A 393 14.03 -13.40 -6.00
N TRP A 394 14.63 -12.27 -6.37
CA TRP A 394 14.58 -11.73 -7.72
C TRP A 394 15.32 -12.62 -8.73
N GLU A 395 14.70 -12.85 -9.89
CA GLU A 395 15.25 -13.66 -10.98
C GLU A 395 15.16 -12.91 -12.31
N GLU A 396 16.26 -12.90 -13.09
CA GLU A 396 16.38 -12.19 -14.38
C GLU A 396 15.79 -12.92 -15.60
#